data_AF-A0A0E3GRE5-F1
#
_entry.id   AF-A0A0E3GRE5-F1
#
_cell.length_a   1.000
_cell.length_b   1.000
_cell.length_c   1.000
_cell.angle_alpha   90.00
_cell.angle_beta   90.00
_cell.angle_gamma   90.00
#
_symmetry.space_group_name_H-M   'P 1'
#
loop_
_entity.id
_entity.type
_entity.pdbx_description
1 polymer ?
#
loop_
_entity_poly.entity_id
_entity_poly.type
_entity_poly.pdbx_seq_one_letter_code
_entity_poly.pdbx_strand_id
1 'polypeptide(L)'
;MLKEKVYEKMNILCNYKEQIIFENYEESIENNIEIHTVIVKMPTGNRFRIYKGIKYNSSISVEYFTIEEDMMGAMKNTLNLKVS
;
A
#
# COMPACT_ATOMS: atom_id res chain seq x y z
N MET A 1 -3.61 -13.97 -5.55
CA MET A 1 -4.72 -13.19 -6.15
C MET A 1 -4.77 -11.74 -5.69
N LEU A 2 -5.02 -11.41 -4.40
CA LEU A 2 -5.10 -10.00 -3.96
C LEU A 2 -3.78 -9.25 -4.15
N LYS A 3 -2.68 -9.82 -3.65
CA LYS A 3 -1.33 -9.25 -3.78
C LYS A 3 -0.92 -8.99 -5.23
N GLU A 4 -1.28 -9.89 -6.14
CA GLU A 4 -1.03 -9.73 -7.58
C GLU A 4 -1.80 -8.53 -8.14
N LYS A 5 -3.08 -8.38 -7.77
CA LYS A 5 -3.91 -7.25 -8.21
C LYS A 5 -3.39 -5.90 -7.71
N VAL A 6 -2.87 -5.86 -6.47
CA VAL A 6 -2.21 -4.67 -5.93
C VAL A 6 -0.97 -4.31 -6.76
N TYR A 7 -0.10 -5.28 -7.04
CA TYR A 7 1.08 -5.04 -7.85
C TYR A 7 0.77 -4.74 -9.32
N GLU A 8 -0.26 -5.34 -9.91
CA GLU A 8 -0.73 -4.97 -11.25
C GLU A 8 -1.12 -3.49 -11.30
N LYS A 9 -1.92 -3.02 -10.33
CA LYS A 9 -2.32 -1.61 -10.24
C LYS A 9 -1.11 -0.70 -10.04
N MET A 10 -0.14 -1.13 -9.23
CA MET A 10 1.11 -0.40 -9.01
C MET A 10 1.93 -0.29 -10.29
N ASN A 11 2.17 -1.41 -10.99
CA ASN A 11 2.98 -1.46 -12.21
C ASN A 11 2.39 -0.64 -13.36
N ILE A 12 1.05 -0.58 -13.49
CA ILE A 12 0.37 0.26 -14.51
C ILE A 12 0.74 1.73 -14.33
N LEU A 13 0.84 2.19 -13.08
CA LEU A 13 1.05 3.59 -12.78
C LEU A 13 2.52 3.94 -12.58
N CYS A 14 3.34 2.97 -12.17
CA CYS A 14 4.67 3.16 -11.61
C CYS A 14 5.49 1.85 -11.62
N ASN A 15 6.66 1.82 -12.26
CA ASN A 15 7.57 0.67 -12.18
C ASN A 15 8.47 0.72 -10.91
N TYR A 16 7.87 0.96 -9.73
CA TYR A 16 8.59 1.34 -8.50
C TYR A 16 8.65 0.24 -7.43
N LYS A 17 8.79 -1.04 -7.83
CA LYS A 17 9.00 -2.12 -6.85
C LYS A 17 10.19 -1.85 -5.92
N GLU A 18 11.22 -1.16 -6.42
CA GLU A 18 12.42 -0.77 -5.66
C GLU A 18 12.20 0.41 -4.70
N GLN A 19 11.02 1.05 -4.70
CA GLN A 19 10.71 2.20 -3.83
C GLN A 19 9.63 1.90 -2.79
N ILE A 20 9.31 0.62 -2.59
CA ILE A 20 8.42 0.17 -1.50
C ILE A 20 9.13 0.44 -0.17
N ILE A 21 8.51 1.27 0.66
CA ILE A 21 9.01 1.62 2.00
C ILE A 21 8.20 0.94 3.11
N PHE A 22 7.03 0.40 2.77
CA PHE A 22 6.20 -0.38 3.67
C PHE A 22 5.32 -1.34 2.88
N GLU A 23 5.21 -2.55 3.39
CA GLU A 23 4.26 -3.55 2.92
C GLU A 23 3.69 -4.27 4.15
N ASN A 24 2.37 -4.36 4.21
CA ASN A 24 1.66 -5.10 5.24
C ASN A 24 0.54 -5.91 4.63
N TYR A 25 0.36 -7.11 5.16
CA TYR A 25 -0.68 -8.04 4.77
C TYR A 25 -1.42 -8.50 6.02
N GLU A 26 -2.73 -8.31 6.03
CA GLU A 26 -3.62 -8.70 7.10
C GLU A 26 -4.68 -9.64 6.53
N GLU A 27 -4.94 -10.73 7.23
CA GLU A 27 -5.96 -11.70 6.85
C GLU A 27 -6.80 -12.07 8.08
N SER A 28 -8.11 -11.97 7.93
CA SER A 28 -9.08 -12.40 8.91
C SER A 28 -9.94 -13.50 8.31
N ILE A 29 -9.63 -14.74 8.69
CA ILE A 29 -10.35 -15.94 8.24
C ILE A 29 -11.81 -15.87 8.70
N GLU A 30 -12.06 -15.45 9.93
CA GLU A 30 -13.42 -15.34 10.50
C GLU A 30 -14.31 -14.39 9.70
N ASN A 31 -13.73 -13.30 9.18
CA ASN A 31 -14.46 -12.29 8.43
C ASN A 31 -14.37 -12.48 6.90
N ASN A 32 -13.62 -13.48 6.42
CA ASN A 32 -13.28 -13.66 5.00
C ASN A 32 -12.73 -12.38 4.34
N ILE A 33 -11.87 -11.66 5.06
CA ILE A 33 -11.24 -10.41 4.62
C ILE A 33 -9.74 -10.61 4.50
N GLU A 34 -9.17 -10.21 3.36
CA GLU A 34 -7.73 -10.00 3.19
C GLU A 34 -7.50 -8.52 2.86
N ILE A 35 -6.49 -7.91 3.47
CA ILE A 35 -6.08 -6.53 3.22
C ILE A 35 -4.59 -6.55 2.89
N HIS A 36 -4.22 -5.89 1.80
CA HIS A 36 -2.83 -5.72 1.40
C HIS A 36 -2.55 -4.25 1.18
N THR A 37 -1.64 -3.69 1.98
CA THR A 37 -1.27 -2.27 1.92
C THR A 37 0.20 -2.16 1.51
N VAL A 38 0.48 -1.34 0.50
CA VAL A 38 1.83 -1.06 0.02
C VAL A 38 2.01 0.45 -0.05
N ILE A 39 3.08 0.96 0.55
CA ILE A 39 3.47 2.37 0.45
C ILE A 39 4.76 2.46 -0.35
N VAL A 40 4.75 3.29 -1.40
CA VAL A 40 5.93 3.61 -2.19
C VAL A 40 6.28 5.08 -2.03
N LYS A 41 7.58 5.39 -1.95
CA LYS A 41 8.08 6.76 -2.11
C LYS A 41 8.11 7.07 -3.61
N MET A 42 7.61 8.22 -4.05
CA MET A 42 7.71 8.60 -5.47
C MET A 42 9.12 9.17 -5.78
N PRO A 43 9.66 8.99 -7.00
CA PRO A 43 11.02 9.43 -7.32
C PRO A 43 11.18 10.95 -7.36
N THR A 44 10.12 11.66 -7.74
CA THR A 44 10.10 13.12 -7.85
C THR A 44 9.18 13.71 -6.79
N GLY A 45 9.79 14.41 -5.84
CA GLY A 45 9.10 15.15 -4.78
C GLY A 45 8.94 14.40 -3.46
N ASN A 46 8.41 15.12 -2.47
CA ASN A 46 8.18 14.63 -1.11
C ASN A 46 6.80 13.97 -1.00
N ARG A 47 6.49 13.07 -1.96
CA ARG A 47 5.19 12.42 -2.09
C ARG A 47 5.31 10.90 -1.97
N PHE A 48 4.29 10.32 -1.37
CA PHE A 48 4.18 8.88 -1.16
C PHE A 48 2.86 8.42 -1.74
N ARG A 49 2.85 7.24 -2.35
CA ARG A 49 1.63 6.63 -2.85
C ARG A 49 1.32 5.39 -2.04
N ILE A 50 0.08 5.33 -1.56
CA ILE A 50 -0.44 4.22 -0.79
C ILE A 50 -1.37 3.45 -1.71
N TYR A 51 -1.07 2.17 -1.92
CA TYR A 51 -1.94 1.21 -2.57
C TYR A 51 -2.60 0.36 -1.50
N LYS A 52 -3.91 0.21 -1.57
CA LYS A 52 -4.69 -0.64 -0.66
C LYS A 52 -5.56 -1.58 -1.48
N GLY A 53 -5.28 -2.87 -1.34
CA GLY A 53 -6.14 -3.94 -1.80
C GLY A 53 -6.98 -4.46 -0.65
N ILE A 54 -8.26 -4.72 -0.92
CA ILE A 54 -9.16 -5.42 -0.01
C ILE A 54 -9.81 -6.54 -0.81
N LYS A 55 -9.75 -7.76 -0.29
CA LYS A 55 -10.54 -8.90 -0.76
C LYS A 55 -11.57 -9.23 0.28
N TYR A 56 -12.84 -9.30 -0.12
CA TYR A 56 -13.94 -9.78 0.69
C TYR A 56 -14.61 -10.93 -0.05
N ASN A 57 -14.60 -12.13 0.52
CA ASN A 57 -14.97 -13.36 -0.17
C ASN A 57 -14.21 -13.49 -1.51
N SER A 58 -14.92 -13.51 -2.65
CA SER A 58 -14.34 -13.60 -4.00
C SER A 58 -14.13 -12.24 -4.68
N SER A 59 -14.57 -11.14 -4.07
CA SER A 59 -14.50 -9.80 -4.66
C SER A 59 -13.21 -9.10 -4.23
N ILE A 60 -12.48 -8.52 -5.20
CA ILE A 60 -11.25 -7.77 -4.97
C ILE A 60 -11.48 -6.32 -5.38
N SER A 61 -11.16 -5.38 -4.48
CA SER A 61 -11.04 -3.96 -4.77
C SER A 61 -9.61 -3.51 -4.52
N VAL A 62 -9.09 -2.66 -5.42
CA VAL A 62 -7.75 -2.08 -5.28
C VAL A 62 -7.81 -0.59 -5.61
N GLU A 63 -7.43 0.22 -4.64
CA GLU A 63 -7.42 1.66 -4.73
C GLU A 63 -6.03 2.21 -4.41
N TYR A 64 -5.79 3.46 -4.79
CA TYR A 64 -4.60 4.19 -4.38
C TYR A 64 -4.92 5.64 -4.08
N PHE A 65 -4.10 6.23 -3.23
CA PHE A 65 -4.10 7.67 -3.00
C PHE A 65 -2.67 8.15 -2.77
N THR A 66 -2.45 9.45 -2.94
CA THR A 66 -1.14 10.07 -2.77
C THR A 66 -1.19 10.99 -1.56
N ILE A 67 -0.15 10.94 -0.74
CA ILE A 67 0.02 11.79 0.43
C ILE A 67 1.35 12.54 0.33
N GLU A 68 1.44 13.65 1.05
CA GLU A 68 2.67 14.43 1.18
C GLU A 68 3.47 13.97 2.41
N GLU A 69 4.69 14.48 2.54
CA GLU A 69 5.66 14.01 3.54
C GLU A 69 5.26 14.29 4.99
N ASP A 70 4.54 15.39 5.24
CA ASP A 70 3.98 15.71 6.55
C ASP A 70 2.94 14.68 7.00
N MET A 71 2.03 14.29 6.10
CA MET A 71 1.04 13.23 6.34
C MET A 71 1.72 11.89 6.56
N MET A 72 2.76 11.56 5.77
CA MET A 72 3.54 10.36 5.97
C MET A 72 4.24 10.38 7.34
N GLY A 73 4.78 11.53 7.75
CA GLY A 73 5.37 11.76 9.07
C GLY A 73 4.38 11.47 10.21
N ALA A 74 3.14 11.96 10.10
CA ALA A 74 2.08 11.66 11.07
C ALA A 74 1.75 10.16 11.12
N MET A 75 1.68 9.49 9.96
CA MET A 75 1.39 8.06 9.87
C MET A 75 2.50 7.18 10.45
N LYS A 76 3.77 7.57 10.35
CA LYS A 76 4.91 6.81 10.89
C LYS A 76 4.78 6.54 12.39
N ASN A 77 4.31 7.52 13.15
CA ASN A 77 4.12 7.40 14.60
C ASN A 77 3.05 6.35 14.96
N THR A 78 2.05 6.19 14.10
CA THR A 78 0.97 5.22 14.26
C THR A 78 1.37 3.82 13.75
N LEU A 79 2.20 3.75 12.71
CA LEU A 79 2.58 2.51 12.02
C LEU A 79 3.94 1.92 12.48
N ASN A 80 4.64 2.53 13.44
CA ASN A 80 5.98 2.11 13.91
C ASN A 80 7.00 1.88 12.79
N LEU A 81 6.96 2.71 11.73
CA LEU A 81 7.86 2.56 10.58
C LEU A 81 9.24 3.15 10.90
N LYS A 82 10.28 2.31 10.94
CA LYS A 82 11.67 2.78 10.93
C LYS A 82 12.08 3.08 9.48
N VAL A 83 12.45 4.32 9.22
CA VAL A 83 13.09 4.70 7.94
C VAL A 83 14.57 4.83 8.21
N SER A 84 15.36 3.98 7.56
CA SER A 84 16.83 4.03 7.52
C SER A 84 17.31 5.22 6.69
#